data_AF-A0A2V2WJA9-F1
#
_entry.id   AF-A0A2V2WJA9-F1
#
_cell.length_a   1.000
_cell.length_b   1.000
_cell.length_c   1.000
_cell.angle_alpha   90.00
_cell.angle_beta   90.00
_cell.angle_gamma   90.00
#
_symmetry.space_group_name_H-M   'P 1'
#
loop_
_entity.id
_entity.type
_entity.pdbx_description
1 polymer ?
#
loop_
_entity_poly.entity_id
_entity_poly.type
_entity_poly.pdbx_seq_one_letter_code
_entity_poly.pdbx_strand_id
1 'polypeptide(L)'
;MTTMLLSVPQAHSEVITSLQFSPHHVSVFCSTSGDDTAALWDWRQATAGHEIARLTHHQGPVNHALFLQEDERMLLTASDDRTIAYWDARELSAPVGNMRGFGDGINKMLRIPAPGTNGGCNWLLASACDDGMVYIYSLGPENVPQRNDQQGRGANASNTAAIGTMVDRFWAATSTVNDLALSPNPGLLLTASEDCAVRLWNIVADMRVTTEDRLVASFEEFDNPVNHIAVVHSEAQPEGHPRPESGFWLYAACSEVVFAVDIDPLTGAFGDAARTLMGHQDYVRGLEFVGRDTLLTVSDDTTAIEWSLTTAEPIRQVKLHEGLVMASATSAAKDVLLTGTDGGELRAWQLPFNTEKCNGDKTNGY
;
A
#
# COMPACT_ATOMS: atom_id res chain seq x y z
N MET A 1 0.85 9.22 -27.32
CA MET A 1 0.19 7.91 -27.12
C MET A 1 0.67 7.33 -25.81
N THR A 2 -0.21 6.65 -25.07
CA THR A 2 0.16 5.88 -23.88
C THR A 2 0.96 4.64 -24.30
N THR A 3 2.14 4.43 -23.73
CA THR A 3 2.96 3.26 -24.06
C THR A 3 2.72 2.15 -23.03
N MET A 4 2.14 1.04 -23.48
CA MET A 4 2.01 -0.18 -22.69
C MET A 4 3.26 -1.04 -22.86
N LEU A 5 3.87 -1.45 -21.75
CA LEU A 5 5.10 -2.25 -21.70
C LEU A 5 4.79 -3.75 -21.55
N LEU A 6 3.73 -4.08 -20.82
CA LEU A 6 3.29 -5.45 -20.55
C LEU A 6 1.76 -5.49 -20.45
N SER A 7 1.14 -6.57 -20.94
CA SER A 7 -0.24 -6.94 -20.65
C SER A 7 -0.30 -8.45 -20.43
N VAL A 8 -0.88 -8.85 -19.30
CA VAL A 8 -1.16 -10.23 -18.92
C VAL A 8 -2.67 -10.31 -18.64
N PRO A 9 -3.48 -10.69 -19.65
CA PRO A 9 -4.95 -10.64 -19.55
C PRO A 9 -5.56 -11.55 -18.49
N GLN A 10 -4.83 -12.58 -18.05
CA GLN A 10 -5.28 -13.60 -17.10
C GLN A 10 -4.14 -13.84 -16.10
N ALA A 11 -3.67 -12.77 -15.45
CA ALA A 11 -2.65 -12.89 -14.41
C ALA A 11 -3.23 -13.65 -13.21
N HIS A 12 -4.46 -13.29 -12.84
CA HIS A 12 -5.28 -13.94 -11.83
C HIS A 12 -6.67 -14.27 -12.36
N SER A 13 -7.40 -15.14 -11.66
CA SER A 13 -8.77 -15.51 -12.04
C SER A 13 -9.85 -14.63 -11.39
N GLU A 14 -9.46 -13.82 -10.41
CA GLU A 14 -10.30 -12.81 -9.75
C GLU A 14 -9.53 -11.49 -9.63
N VAL A 15 -10.12 -10.54 -8.90
CA VAL A 15 -9.58 -9.19 -8.68
C VAL A 15 -8.14 -9.20 -8.22
N ILE A 16 -7.32 -8.32 -8.79
CA ILE A 16 -5.99 -8.00 -8.25
C ILE A 16 -6.19 -6.99 -7.13
N THR A 17 -5.86 -7.41 -5.90
CA THR A 17 -6.07 -6.64 -4.67
C THR A 17 -4.89 -5.73 -4.35
N SER A 18 -3.66 -6.12 -4.71
CA SER A 18 -2.47 -5.32 -4.50
C SER A 18 -1.37 -5.64 -5.50
N LEU A 19 -0.53 -4.64 -5.75
CA LEU A 19 0.67 -4.73 -6.56
C LEU A 19 1.82 -4.10 -5.78
N GLN A 20 3.00 -4.71 -5.84
CA GLN A 20 4.17 -4.17 -5.18
C GLN A 20 5.45 -4.49 -5.93
N PHE A 21 6.25 -3.47 -6.26
CA PHE A 21 7.60 -3.69 -6.77
C PHE A 21 8.53 -4.23 -5.69
N SER A 22 9.43 -5.13 -6.09
CA SER A 22 10.54 -5.52 -5.23
C SER A 22 11.51 -4.33 -5.08
N PRO A 23 11.96 -4.02 -3.85
CA PRO A 23 13.01 -3.01 -3.65
C PRO A 23 14.40 -3.51 -4.07
N HIS A 24 14.57 -4.82 -4.28
CA HIS A 24 15.87 -5.46 -4.56
C HIS A 24 16.11 -5.67 -6.05
N HIS A 25 15.04 -5.87 -6.82
CA HIS A 25 15.13 -6.18 -8.24
C HIS A 25 14.12 -5.35 -9.04
N VAL A 26 14.64 -4.45 -9.88
CA VAL A 26 13.85 -3.48 -10.67
C VAL A 26 12.84 -4.12 -11.64
N SER A 27 13.06 -5.37 -12.04
CA SER A 27 12.16 -6.13 -12.91
C SER A 27 11.13 -6.97 -12.16
N VAL A 28 11.26 -7.11 -10.84
CA VAL A 28 10.43 -8.02 -10.05
C VAL A 28 9.32 -7.27 -9.34
N PHE A 29 8.12 -7.83 -9.36
CA PHE A 29 7.00 -7.36 -8.57
C PHE A 29 6.14 -8.54 -8.09
N CYS A 30 5.33 -8.30 -7.06
CA CYS A 30 4.33 -9.22 -6.54
C CYS A 30 2.92 -8.69 -6.85
N SER A 31 2.02 -9.57 -7.28
CA SER A 31 0.57 -9.33 -7.29
C SER A 31 -0.11 -10.22 -6.27
N THR A 32 -1.18 -9.71 -5.66
CA THR A 32 -2.08 -10.49 -4.80
C THR A 32 -3.50 -10.42 -5.34
N SER A 33 -4.33 -11.42 -5.04
CA SER A 33 -5.65 -11.52 -5.63
C SER A 33 -6.70 -12.13 -4.71
N GLY A 34 -7.96 -11.85 -5.05
CA GLY A 34 -9.14 -12.54 -4.52
C GLY A 34 -9.16 -14.04 -4.81
N ASP A 35 -8.38 -14.52 -5.78
CA ASP A 35 -8.31 -15.95 -6.13
C ASP A 35 -7.50 -16.82 -5.14
N ASP A 36 -7.36 -16.37 -3.91
CA ASP A 36 -6.58 -16.96 -2.82
C ASP A 36 -5.07 -17.10 -3.10
N THR A 37 -4.56 -16.47 -4.17
CA THR A 37 -3.13 -16.56 -4.54
C THR A 37 -2.43 -15.22 -4.62
N ALA A 38 -1.10 -15.30 -4.50
CA ALA A 38 -0.19 -14.25 -4.93
C ALA A 38 0.72 -14.79 -6.02
N ALA A 39 1.29 -13.91 -6.84
CA ALA A 39 2.22 -14.29 -7.89
C ALA A 39 3.41 -13.33 -7.95
N LEU A 40 4.60 -13.89 -8.19
CA LEU A 40 5.82 -13.15 -8.43
C LEU A 40 6.14 -13.14 -9.92
N TRP A 41 6.56 -11.99 -10.43
CA TRP A 41 6.72 -11.76 -11.87
C TRP A 41 8.07 -11.12 -12.16
N ASP A 42 8.67 -11.48 -13.31
CA ASP A 42 9.69 -10.65 -13.96
C ASP A 42 9.08 -10.00 -15.22
N TRP A 43 8.88 -8.69 -15.19
CA TRP A 43 8.19 -7.97 -16.27
C TRP A 43 9.09 -7.61 -17.45
N ARG A 44 10.42 -7.69 -17.31
CA ARG A 44 11.38 -7.31 -18.36
C ARG A 44 11.87 -8.51 -19.17
N GLN A 45 11.51 -9.74 -18.80
CA GLN A 45 11.94 -10.93 -19.51
C GLN A 45 11.28 -11.06 -20.91
N ALA A 46 12.02 -11.62 -21.87
CA ALA A 46 11.67 -11.63 -23.30
C ALA A 46 10.38 -12.40 -23.65
N THR A 47 9.97 -13.35 -22.81
CA THR A 47 8.61 -13.88 -22.81
C THR A 47 7.78 -12.98 -21.93
N ALA A 48 6.90 -12.18 -22.53
CA ALA A 48 6.09 -11.17 -21.83
C ALA A 48 5.58 -11.66 -20.47
N GLY A 49 6.00 -10.99 -19.39
CA GLY A 49 5.50 -11.19 -18.03
C GLY A 49 5.70 -12.62 -17.52
N HIS A 50 6.95 -13.06 -17.38
CA HIS A 50 7.21 -14.38 -16.83
C HIS A 50 6.78 -14.44 -15.36
N GLU A 51 5.75 -15.24 -15.10
CA GLU A 51 5.41 -15.66 -13.75
C GLU A 51 6.56 -16.52 -13.20
N ILE A 52 7.31 -15.96 -12.26
CA ILE A 52 8.42 -16.63 -11.57
C ILE A 52 7.87 -17.74 -10.67
N ALA A 53 6.78 -17.44 -9.96
CA ALA A 53 6.14 -18.37 -9.04
C ALA A 53 4.70 -17.95 -8.72
N ARG A 54 3.83 -18.94 -8.52
CA ARG A 54 2.52 -18.79 -7.90
C ARG A 54 2.57 -19.26 -6.46
N LEU A 55 2.11 -18.41 -5.55
CA LEU A 55 2.12 -18.63 -4.11
C LEU A 55 0.74 -19.14 -3.67
N THR A 56 0.59 -20.46 -3.65
CA THR A 56 -0.65 -21.15 -3.27
C THR A 56 -0.54 -21.67 -1.84
N HIS A 57 -1.09 -20.93 -0.89
CA HIS A 57 -1.14 -21.35 0.53
C HIS A 57 -2.41 -20.88 1.21
N HIS A 58 -2.77 -19.62 1.01
CA HIS A 58 -3.92 -19.00 1.65
C HIS A 58 -5.22 -19.71 1.29
N GLN A 59 -6.19 -19.64 2.19
CA GLN A 59 -7.52 -20.26 2.04
C GLN A 59 -8.64 -19.21 1.97
N GLY A 60 -8.27 -18.01 1.53
CA GLY A 60 -9.12 -16.85 1.33
C GLY A 60 -8.34 -15.76 0.57
N PRO A 61 -9.02 -14.69 0.13
CA PRO A 61 -8.42 -13.60 -0.62
C PRO A 61 -7.09 -13.14 -0.04
N VAL A 62 -6.09 -12.96 -0.90
CA VAL A 62 -4.80 -12.38 -0.50
C VAL A 62 -4.90 -10.89 -0.79
N ASN A 63 -4.89 -10.05 0.24
CA ASN A 63 -5.18 -8.63 0.08
C ASN A 63 -3.93 -7.77 -0.11
N HIS A 64 -2.79 -8.21 0.44
CA HIS A 64 -1.57 -7.40 0.40
C HIS A 64 -0.30 -8.22 0.42
N ALA A 65 0.73 -7.72 -0.26
CA ALA A 65 2.08 -8.23 -0.23
C ALA A 65 3.05 -7.20 0.37
N LEU A 66 4.10 -7.66 1.05
CA LEU A 66 5.17 -6.80 1.57
C LEU A 66 6.55 -7.46 1.39
N PHE A 67 7.38 -6.88 0.53
CA PHE A 67 8.81 -7.19 0.47
C PHE A 67 9.56 -6.56 1.66
N LEU A 68 10.49 -7.29 2.27
CA LEU A 68 11.37 -6.74 3.30
C LEU A 68 12.52 -5.99 2.65
N GLN A 69 12.88 -4.81 3.17
CA GLN A 69 13.94 -3.96 2.60
C GLN A 69 15.34 -4.48 2.91
N GLU A 70 15.51 -5.18 4.03
CA GLU A 70 16.81 -5.63 4.52
C GLU A 70 17.18 -7.06 4.08
N ASP A 71 16.18 -7.82 3.62
CA ASP A 71 16.36 -9.21 3.19
C ASP A 71 15.67 -9.44 1.84
N GLU A 72 16.49 -9.57 0.80
CA GLU A 72 16.06 -9.82 -0.59
C GLU A 72 15.26 -11.12 -0.76
N ARG A 73 15.35 -12.01 0.22
CA ARG A 73 14.69 -13.31 0.17
C ARG A 73 13.26 -13.24 0.66
N MET A 74 12.83 -12.15 1.27
CA MET A 74 11.67 -12.23 2.14
C MET A 74 10.48 -11.44 1.62
N LEU A 75 9.37 -12.16 1.54
CA LEU A 75 8.07 -11.66 1.10
C LEU A 75 7.01 -12.10 2.11
N LEU A 76 6.14 -11.18 2.50
CA LEU A 76 4.95 -11.46 3.26
C LEU A 76 3.72 -11.37 2.38
N THR A 77 2.73 -12.22 2.63
CA THR A 77 1.38 -12.10 2.06
C THR A 77 0.36 -12.12 3.18
N ALA A 78 -0.61 -11.21 3.16
CA ALA A 78 -1.69 -11.09 4.14
C ALA A 78 -3.03 -11.45 3.48
N SER A 79 -3.91 -12.09 4.24
CA SER A 79 -5.14 -12.68 3.70
C SER A 79 -6.34 -12.57 4.64
N ASP A 80 -7.52 -12.67 4.04
CA ASP A 80 -8.82 -12.89 4.69
C ASP A 80 -8.87 -14.19 5.50
N ASP A 81 -7.97 -15.14 5.25
CA ASP A 81 -7.83 -16.35 6.06
C ASP A 81 -7.26 -16.09 7.47
N ARG A 82 -7.04 -14.80 7.82
CA ARG A 82 -6.58 -14.30 9.12
C ARG A 82 -5.15 -14.73 9.43
N THR A 83 -4.35 -14.92 8.40
CA THR A 83 -2.94 -15.24 8.52
C THR A 83 -2.07 -14.34 7.65
N ILE A 84 -0.83 -14.16 8.08
CA ILE A 84 0.23 -13.60 7.25
C ILE A 84 1.21 -14.72 6.97
N ALA A 85 1.40 -15.09 5.71
CA ALA A 85 2.38 -16.09 5.31
C ALA A 85 3.74 -15.43 5.04
N TYR A 86 4.80 -16.12 5.46
CA TYR A 86 6.19 -15.70 5.27
C TYR A 86 6.85 -16.59 4.23
N TRP A 87 7.39 -16.00 3.17
CA TRP A 87 7.96 -16.69 2.03
C TRP A 87 9.45 -16.43 1.90
N ASP A 88 10.19 -17.46 1.51
CA ASP A 88 11.58 -17.36 1.06
C ASP A 88 11.61 -17.40 -0.48
N ALA A 89 12.04 -16.33 -1.12
CA ALA A 89 12.12 -16.15 -2.56
C ALA A 89 13.03 -17.18 -3.26
N ARG A 90 13.90 -17.88 -2.51
CA ARG A 90 14.71 -18.98 -3.05
C ARG A 90 13.91 -20.27 -3.21
N GLU A 91 12.84 -20.46 -2.43
CA GLU A 91 12.00 -21.65 -2.48
C GLU A 91 10.53 -21.32 -2.16
N LEU A 92 9.79 -20.97 -3.21
CA LEU A 92 8.42 -20.48 -3.13
C LEU A 92 7.34 -21.58 -3.19
N SER A 93 7.74 -22.84 -3.01
CA SER A 93 6.82 -24.00 -3.06
C SER A 93 5.85 -24.07 -1.88
N ALA A 94 6.23 -23.48 -0.75
CA ALA A 94 5.43 -23.36 0.46
C ALA A 94 6.03 -22.25 1.34
N PRO A 95 5.23 -21.59 2.19
CA PRO A 95 5.77 -20.62 3.13
C PRO A 95 6.71 -21.28 4.15
N VAL A 96 7.62 -20.50 4.70
CA VAL A 96 8.51 -20.90 5.81
C VAL A 96 7.70 -21.00 7.11
N GLY A 97 6.68 -20.16 7.24
CA GLY A 97 5.76 -20.17 8.37
C GLY A 97 4.69 -19.08 8.24
N ASN A 98 3.87 -18.92 9.27
CA ASN A 98 2.80 -17.93 9.29
C ASN A 98 2.61 -17.26 10.66
N MET A 99 2.15 -16.01 10.62
CA MET A 99 1.61 -15.30 11.78
C MET A 99 0.11 -15.58 11.87
N ARG A 100 -0.38 -15.75 13.10
CA ARG A 100 -1.79 -16.06 13.42
C ARG A 100 -2.18 -15.33 14.69
N GLY A 101 -3.48 -15.12 14.88
CA GLY A 101 -4.03 -14.44 16.07
C GLY A 101 -4.78 -13.14 15.75
N PHE A 102 -4.99 -12.87 14.46
CA PHE A 102 -5.84 -11.80 13.95
C PHE A 102 -7.32 -12.16 14.14
N GLY A 103 -8.15 -11.18 14.52
CA GLY A 103 -9.56 -11.38 14.77
C GLY A 103 -10.37 -11.58 13.49
N ASP A 104 -9.96 -10.91 12.41
CA ASP A 104 -10.56 -11.03 11.09
C ASP A 104 -9.53 -10.83 9.95
N GLY A 105 -10.01 -10.70 8.71
CA GLY A 105 -9.21 -10.53 7.50
C GLY A 105 -8.24 -9.34 7.58
N ILE A 106 -7.12 -9.47 6.88
CA ILE A 106 -5.99 -8.52 6.95
C ILE A 106 -5.90 -7.77 5.62
N ASN A 107 -6.09 -6.46 5.65
CA ASN A 107 -6.21 -5.62 4.45
C ASN A 107 -4.88 -5.01 4.01
N LYS A 108 -4.09 -4.53 4.98
CA LYS A 108 -2.82 -3.85 4.71
C LYS A 108 -1.76 -4.24 5.72
N MET A 109 -0.53 -4.36 5.25
CA MET A 109 0.66 -4.52 6.07
C MET A 109 1.59 -3.32 5.90
N LEU A 110 2.15 -2.85 7.02
CA LEU A 110 3.13 -1.78 7.04
C LEU A 110 4.26 -2.08 8.02
N ARG A 111 5.50 -2.02 7.55
CA ARG A 111 6.66 -2.05 8.45
C ARG A 111 6.73 -0.75 9.22
N ILE A 112 6.83 -0.83 10.55
CA ILE A 112 7.00 0.32 11.45
C ILE A 112 8.34 0.21 12.21
N PRO A 113 8.96 1.33 12.62
CA PRO A 113 10.22 1.31 13.36
C PRO A 113 10.09 0.57 14.69
N ALA A 114 11.06 -0.28 15.04
CA ALA A 114 11.15 -0.85 16.39
C ALA A 114 11.94 0.09 17.33
N PRO A 115 11.50 0.28 18.59
CA PRO A 115 12.28 1.04 19.55
C PRO A 115 13.55 0.27 19.96
N GLY A 116 14.72 0.89 19.80
CA GLY A 116 15.94 0.54 20.54
C GLY A 116 16.90 -0.50 19.94
N THR A 117 16.90 -0.77 18.64
CA THR A 117 17.88 -1.70 18.06
C THR A 117 19.19 -1.01 17.68
N ASN A 118 20.11 -0.92 18.64
CA ASN A 118 21.53 -0.71 18.36
C ASN A 118 22.11 -1.95 17.65
N GLY A 119 21.85 -2.11 16.35
CA GLY A 119 22.52 -3.09 15.48
C GLY A 119 21.98 -4.53 15.50
N GLY A 120 20.75 -4.78 15.96
CA GLY A 120 20.09 -6.10 15.89
C GLY A 120 18.77 -6.01 15.11
N CYS A 121 18.52 -6.94 14.20
CA CYS A 121 17.45 -6.88 13.19
C CYS A 121 16.03 -7.11 13.74
N ASN A 122 15.53 -6.30 14.67
CA ASN A 122 14.11 -6.31 15.06
C ASN A 122 13.40 -5.12 14.45
N TRP A 123 12.33 -5.41 13.71
CA TRP A 123 11.38 -4.44 13.17
C TRP A 123 9.97 -4.90 13.51
N LEU A 124 9.02 -3.98 13.43
CA LEU A 124 7.63 -4.23 13.77
C LEU A 124 6.77 -4.22 12.51
N LEU A 125 5.76 -5.07 12.47
CA LEU A 125 4.77 -5.15 11.40
C LEU A 125 3.42 -4.71 11.95
N ALA A 126 2.92 -3.56 11.49
CA ALA A 126 1.53 -3.18 11.69
C ALA A 126 0.66 -3.84 10.63
N SER A 127 -0.50 -4.34 11.03
CA SER A 127 -1.50 -4.94 10.15
C SER A 127 -2.87 -4.32 10.40
N ALA A 128 -3.49 -3.79 9.35
CA ALA A 128 -4.85 -3.27 9.36
C ALA A 128 -5.83 -4.40 9.06
N CYS A 129 -6.88 -4.54 9.86
CA CYS A 129 -7.80 -5.67 9.79
C CYS A 129 -9.28 -5.23 9.74
N ASP A 130 -10.14 -6.15 9.27
CA ASP A 130 -11.59 -5.94 9.14
C ASP A 130 -12.32 -5.79 10.48
N ASP A 131 -11.75 -6.30 11.56
CA ASP A 131 -12.30 -6.15 12.91
C ASP A 131 -12.09 -4.76 13.51
N GLY A 132 -11.55 -3.81 12.74
CA GLY A 132 -11.24 -2.45 13.18
C GLY A 132 -9.98 -2.34 14.03
N MET A 133 -9.23 -3.43 14.20
CA MET A 133 -8.00 -3.45 14.99
C MET A 133 -6.76 -3.22 14.11
N VAL A 134 -5.74 -2.64 14.74
CA VAL A 134 -4.37 -2.72 14.26
C VAL A 134 -3.60 -3.69 15.15
N TYR A 135 -2.98 -4.69 14.53
CA TYR A 135 -2.12 -5.67 15.19
C TYR A 135 -0.65 -5.37 14.92
N ILE A 136 0.19 -5.43 15.95
CA ILE A 136 1.63 -5.20 15.83
C ILE A 136 2.39 -6.47 16.18
N TYR A 137 3.12 -7.00 15.20
CA TYR A 137 3.99 -8.15 15.35
C TYR A 137 5.46 -7.74 15.36
N SER A 138 6.24 -8.35 16.24
CA SER A 138 7.69 -8.30 16.19
C SER A 138 8.23 -9.41 15.30
N LEU A 139 9.06 -9.01 14.33
CA LEU A 139 9.75 -9.90 13.42
C LEU A 139 11.25 -9.66 13.51
N GLY A 140 11.98 -10.75 13.71
CA GLY A 140 13.42 -10.75 13.87
C GLY A 140 14.02 -12.12 13.54
N PRO A 141 15.33 -12.22 13.30
CA PRO A 141 16.02 -13.46 12.95
C PRO A 141 15.77 -14.59 13.95
N GLU A 142 15.59 -14.28 15.24
CA GLU A 142 15.26 -15.26 16.27
C GLU A 142 13.88 -15.92 16.10
N ASN A 143 12.93 -15.23 15.46
CA ASN A 143 11.53 -15.64 15.36
C ASN A 143 11.14 -16.08 13.94
N VAL A 144 12.11 -16.14 13.02
CA VAL A 144 11.96 -16.68 11.67
C VAL A 144 12.74 -17.99 11.59
N PRO A 145 12.07 -19.14 11.36
CA PRO A 145 12.74 -20.41 11.12
C PRO A 145 13.69 -20.29 9.92
N GLN A 146 14.97 -20.59 10.12
CA GLN A 146 15.87 -20.79 8.99
C GLN A 146 15.57 -22.16 8.37
N ARG A 147 15.24 -22.20 7.07
CA ARG A 147 15.27 -23.46 6.33
C ARG A 147 16.72 -23.93 6.28
N ASN A 148 17.04 -25.01 7.01
CA ASN A 148 18.32 -25.67 6.89
C ASN A 148 18.35 -26.41 5.55
N ASP A 149 19.40 -26.18 4.74
CA ASP A 149 19.64 -26.78 3.42
C ASP A 149 19.62 -28.33 3.39
N GLN A 150 19.52 -29.00 4.54
CA GLN A 150 19.46 -30.45 4.68
C GLN A 150 18.05 -31.05 4.90
N GLN A 151 17.01 -30.24 5.14
CA GLN A 151 15.62 -30.74 5.23
C GLN A 151 14.88 -30.64 3.88
N GLY A 152 15.55 -31.09 2.83
CA GLY A 152 14.88 -31.39 1.57
C GLY A 152 14.17 -32.73 1.67
N ARG A 153 12.86 -32.71 1.35
CA ARG A 153 11.95 -33.84 1.09
C ARG A 153 11.05 -34.26 2.27
N GLY A 154 9.86 -33.66 2.31
CA GLY A 154 8.68 -34.34 2.86
C GLY A 154 7.89 -33.64 3.98
N ALA A 155 8.05 -32.33 4.20
CA ALA A 155 7.18 -31.63 5.15
C ALA A 155 5.76 -31.50 4.58
N ASN A 156 4.79 -32.19 5.19
CA ASN A 156 3.36 -32.03 4.92
C ASN A 156 2.97 -30.54 5.05
N ALA A 157 2.24 -30.03 4.06
CA ALA A 157 1.78 -28.64 3.96
C ALA A 157 0.87 -28.16 5.11
N SER A 158 0.52 -29.02 6.07
CA SER A 158 -0.49 -28.76 7.10
C SER A 158 0.06 -28.22 8.43
N ASN A 159 1.38 -28.08 8.61
CA ASN A 159 1.94 -27.60 9.89
C ASN A 159 3.10 -26.62 9.66
N THR A 160 2.77 -25.47 9.06
CA THR A 160 3.68 -24.31 8.95
C THR A 160 4.03 -23.78 10.33
N ALA A 161 5.30 -23.47 10.58
CA ALA A 161 5.75 -22.93 11.87
C ALA A 161 5.10 -21.57 12.15
N ALA A 162 4.73 -21.32 13.41
CA ALA A 162 4.31 -19.99 13.83
C ALA A 162 5.52 -19.04 13.80
N ILE A 163 5.38 -17.91 13.10
CA ILE A 163 6.43 -16.89 12.94
C ILE A 163 5.97 -15.61 13.60
N GLY A 164 6.93 -14.87 14.15
CA GLY A 164 6.69 -13.58 14.78
C GLY A 164 5.94 -13.68 16.12
N THR A 165 6.03 -12.62 16.90
CA THR A 165 5.32 -12.52 18.17
C THR A 165 4.41 -11.30 18.13
N MET A 166 3.11 -11.46 18.38
CA MET A 166 2.22 -10.32 18.59
C MET A 166 2.66 -9.59 19.86
N VAL A 167 3.13 -8.35 19.70
CA VAL A 167 3.62 -7.53 20.81
C VAL A 167 2.60 -6.50 21.26
N ASP A 168 1.68 -6.11 20.37
CA ASP A 168 0.68 -5.10 20.67
C ASP A 168 -0.55 -5.25 19.77
N ARG A 169 -1.67 -4.69 20.20
CA ARG A 169 -2.87 -4.49 19.39
C ARG A 169 -3.75 -3.41 20.00
N PHE A 170 -4.42 -2.63 19.17
CA PHE A 170 -5.35 -1.60 19.63
C PHE A 170 -6.50 -1.41 18.63
N TRP A 171 -7.59 -0.84 19.13
CA TRP A 171 -8.82 -0.61 18.36
C TRP A 171 -8.70 0.71 17.59
N ALA A 172 -8.49 0.65 16.28
CA ALA A 172 -8.24 1.85 15.48
C ALA A 172 -9.52 2.44 14.86
N ALA A 173 -10.53 1.62 14.61
CA ALA A 173 -11.75 2.08 13.96
C ALA A 173 -12.96 1.24 14.40
N THR A 174 -14.15 1.83 14.34
CA THR A 174 -15.40 1.12 14.67
C THR A 174 -15.85 0.14 13.59
N SER A 175 -15.18 0.17 12.44
CA SER A 175 -15.34 -0.70 11.27
C SER A 175 -13.95 -1.06 10.73
N THR A 176 -13.88 -1.75 9.59
CA THR A 176 -12.64 -2.14 8.90
C THR A 176 -11.59 -1.02 8.84
N VAL A 177 -10.33 -1.36 9.12
CA VAL A 177 -9.18 -0.53 8.78
C VAL A 177 -8.71 -0.91 7.37
N ASN A 178 -8.78 0.04 6.44
CA ASN A 178 -8.47 -0.17 5.02
C ASN A 178 -6.98 -0.03 4.73
N ASP A 179 -6.33 0.97 5.34
CA ASP A 179 -4.96 1.31 4.97
C ASP A 179 -4.15 1.93 6.12
N LEU A 180 -2.82 1.86 5.98
CA LEU A 180 -1.85 2.31 6.95
C LEU A 180 -0.78 3.16 6.27
N ALA A 181 -0.38 4.27 6.90
CA ALA A 181 0.77 5.06 6.47
C ALA A 181 1.62 5.52 7.66
N LEU A 182 2.94 5.55 7.49
CA LEU A 182 3.81 6.17 8.49
C LEU A 182 3.77 7.68 8.34
N SER A 183 3.66 8.37 9.46
CA SER A 183 3.95 9.81 9.50
C SER A 183 5.46 10.04 9.28
N PRO A 184 5.87 11.21 8.77
CA PRO A 184 7.26 11.63 8.78
C PRO A 184 7.82 11.76 10.22
N ASN A 185 6.96 11.92 11.23
CA ASN A 185 7.36 11.86 12.62
C ASN A 185 7.57 10.40 13.06
N PRO A 186 8.81 9.98 13.41
CA PRO A 186 9.10 8.61 13.82
C PRO A 186 8.30 8.24 15.07
N GLY A 187 7.34 7.34 14.91
CA GLY A 187 6.49 6.91 16.03
C GLY A 187 5.02 7.27 15.93
N LEU A 188 4.62 7.94 14.84
CA LEU A 188 3.21 8.13 14.53
C LEU A 188 2.77 7.27 13.35
N LEU A 189 1.59 6.67 13.48
CA LEU A 189 0.95 5.82 12.48
C LEU A 189 -0.39 6.45 12.09
N LEU A 190 -0.66 6.53 10.79
CA LEU A 190 -1.95 6.92 10.25
C LEU A 190 -2.75 5.66 9.86
N THR A 191 -4.05 5.69 10.14
CA THR A 191 -5.01 4.66 9.72
C THR A 191 -6.13 5.31 8.93
N ALA A 192 -6.54 4.67 7.83
CA ALA A 192 -7.77 4.99 7.09
C ALA A 192 -8.78 3.85 7.27
N SER A 193 -10.06 4.19 7.41
CA SER A 193 -11.09 3.20 7.77
C SER A 193 -12.44 3.41 7.08
N GLU A 194 -13.23 2.34 7.10
CA GLU A 194 -14.62 2.29 6.63
C GLU A 194 -15.58 3.15 7.46
N ASP A 195 -15.19 3.54 8.67
CA ASP A 195 -15.98 4.46 9.51
C ASP A 195 -15.77 5.94 9.18
N CYS A 196 -15.38 6.22 7.93
CA CYS A 196 -15.21 7.55 7.35
C CYS A 196 -14.20 8.43 8.10
N ALA A 197 -13.10 7.84 8.56
CA ALA A 197 -12.10 8.56 9.35
C ALA A 197 -10.66 8.29 8.89
N VAL A 198 -9.83 9.30 9.12
CA VAL A 198 -8.37 9.12 9.24
C VAL A 198 -7.95 9.45 10.66
N ARG A 199 -7.18 8.56 11.28
CA ARG A 199 -6.70 8.73 12.65
C ARG A 199 -5.18 8.64 12.73
N LEU A 200 -4.61 9.44 13.61
CA LEU A 200 -3.18 9.51 13.89
C LEU A 200 -2.90 8.94 15.28
N TRP A 201 -2.01 7.97 15.36
CA TRP A 201 -1.76 7.16 16.55
C TRP A 201 -0.31 7.24 16.98
N ASN A 202 -0.06 7.34 18.28
CA ASN A 202 1.26 7.15 18.86
C ASN A 202 1.54 5.65 19.07
N ILE A 203 2.62 5.17 18.44
CA ILE A 203 3.04 3.76 18.45
C ILE A 203 4.37 3.54 19.20
N VAL A 204 4.86 4.52 19.96
CA VAL A 204 6.14 4.44 20.67
C VAL A 204 5.99 4.01 22.14
N ALA A 205 6.57 2.84 22.43
CA ALA A 205 7.22 2.41 23.69
C ALA A 205 6.51 2.55 25.06
N ASP A 206 5.18 2.63 25.12
CA ASP A 206 4.47 2.17 26.32
C ASP A 206 3.27 1.28 25.97
N MET A 207 3.55 -0.02 25.91
CA MET A 207 2.55 -1.07 25.62
C MET A 207 1.46 -1.21 26.71
N ARG A 208 1.48 -0.39 27.77
CA ARG A 208 0.43 -0.36 28.82
C ARG A 208 -0.59 0.76 28.63
N VAL A 209 -0.43 1.55 27.58
CA VAL A 209 -1.27 2.70 27.25
C VAL A 209 -2.53 2.22 26.51
N THR A 210 -3.70 2.70 26.94
CA THR A 210 -4.99 2.30 26.35
C THR A 210 -5.13 2.84 24.91
N THR A 211 -6.12 2.36 24.16
CA THR A 211 -6.41 2.88 22.82
C THR A 211 -6.62 4.40 22.82
N GLU A 212 -7.41 4.91 23.77
CA GLU A 212 -7.75 6.34 23.86
C GLU A 212 -6.52 7.20 24.11
N ASP A 213 -5.60 6.71 24.94
CA ASP A 213 -4.36 7.41 25.27
C ASP A 213 -3.34 7.45 24.10
N ARG A 214 -3.52 6.59 23.08
CA ARG A 214 -2.67 6.54 21.87
C ARG A 214 -3.15 7.46 20.76
N LEU A 215 -4.44 7.78 20.73
CA LEU A 215 -5.03 8.61 19.69
C LEU A 215 -4.50 10.04 19.83
N VAL A 216 -3.73 10.49 18.84
CA VAL A 216 -3.19 11.85 18.79
C VAL A 216 -4.22 12.80 18.20
N ALA A 217 -4.82 12.41 17.07
CA ALA A 217 -5.83 13.19 16.38
C ALA A 217 -6.73 12.29 15.53
N SER A 218 -7.96 12.76 15.28
CA SER A 218 -8.93 12.14 14.39
C SER A 218 -9.44 13.19 13.40
N PHE A 219 -9.59 12.80 12.14
CA PHE A 219 -10.21 13.58 11.09
C PHE A 219 -11.37 12.78 10.50
N GLU A 220 -12.59 13.22 10.80
CA GLU A 220 -13.84 12.47 10.57
C GLU A 220 -14.80 13.28 9.68
N GLU A 221 -14.26 14.16 8.83
CA GLU A 221 -15.04 15.01 7.93
C GLU A 221 -15.39 14.34 6.59
N PHE A 222 -15.05 13.06 6.43
CA PHE A 222 -15.35 12.31 5.21
C PHE A 222 -16.81 11.83 5.22
N ASP A 223 -17.50 12.01 4.11
CA ASP A 223 -18.86 11.49 3.93
C ASP A 223 -18.89 10.01 3.50
N ASN A 224 -17.73 9.46 3.11
CA ASN A 224 -17.58 8.08 2.63
C ASN A 224 -16.34 7.40 3.25
N PRO A 225 -16.25 6.07 3.17
CA PRO A 225 -15.06 5.32 3.54
C PRO A 225 -13.77 5.87 2.94
N VAL A 226 -12.71 5.88 3.74
CA VAL A 226 -11.37 6.23 3.26
C VAL A 226 -10.65 4.93 2.89
N ASN A 227 -10.44 4.72 1.60
CA ASN A 227 -9.93 3.45 1.06
C ASN A 227 -8.41 3.38 1.00
N HIS A 228 -7.76 4.51 0.76
CA HIS A 228 -6.31 4.56 0.59
C HIS A 228 -5.77 5.92 1.05
N ILE A 229 -4.60 5.92 1.69
CA ILE A 229 -3.91 7.12 2.15
C ILE A 229 -2.47 7.14 1.69
N ALA A 230 -1.97 8.33 1.38
CA ALA A 230 -0.59 8.54 1.00
C ALA A 230 -0.03 9.81 1.65
N VAL A 231 1.23 9.76 2.08
CA VAL A 231 1.87 10.85 2.81
C VAL A 231 3.02 11.43 2.00
N VAL A 232 3.07 12.76 1.86
CA VAL A 232 4.19 13.46 1.21
C VAL A 232 5.21 13.89 2.24
N HIS A 233 6.42 13.35 2.10
CA HIS A 233 7.59 13.83 2.83
C HIS A 233 8.12 15.11 2.15
N SER A 234 8.26 16.20 2.92
CA SER A 234 8.46 17.58 2.42
C SER A 234 9.78 17.87 1.67
N GLU A 235 10.60 16.87 1.35
CA GLU A 235 11.92 17.07 0.75
C GLU A 235 11.89 17.40 -0.76
N ALA A 236 10.70 17.49 -1.35
CA ALA A 236 10.53 17.82 -2.75
C ALA A 236 9.81 19.19 -2.92
N GLN A 237 10.53 20.30 -2.66
CA GLN A 237 10.20 21.74 -2.87
C GLN A 237 9.87 22.29 -4.31
N PRO A 238 8.63 22.66 -4.66
CA PRO A 238 8.40 23.61 -5.76
C PRO A 238 8.69 25.06 -5.35
N GLU A 239 9.24 25.88 -6.25
CA GLU A 239 9.34 27.33 -6.06
C GLU A 239 7.94 27.97 -6.12
N GLY A 240 7.54 28.74 -5.09
CA GLY A 240 6.41 29.67 -5.17
C GLY A 240 5.19 29.42 -4.28
N HIS A 241 5.21 28.47 -3.33
CA HIS A 241 4.07 28.22 -2.44
C HIS A 241 4.25 28.71 -0.99
N PRO A 242 3.19 29.23 -0.34
CA PRO A 242 3.15 29.36 1.11
C PRO A 242 3.11 27.95 1.72
N ARG A 243 4.11 27.67 2.56
CA ARG A 243 4.28 26.41 3.30
C ARG A 243 3.06 26.16 4.22
N PRO A 244 2.70 24.91 4.55
CA PRO A 244 2.37 24.63 5.95
C PRO A 244 3.67 24.91 6.72
N GLU A 245 3.70 25.93 7.59
CA GLU A 245 4.94 26.47 8.18
C GLU A 245 5.84 25.41 8.86
N SER A 246 5.30 24.23 9.16
CA SER A 246 6.00 23.09 9.75
C SER A 246 5.55 21.68 9.30
N GLY A 247 4.41 21.48 8.62
CA GLY A 247 3.75 20.16 8.48
C GLY A 247 4.08 19.26 7.29
N PHE A 248 3.27 18.21 7.15
CA PHE A 248 3.28 17.28 6.01
C PHE A 248 1.87 17.14 5.43
N TRP A 249 1.78 16.75 4.15
CA TRP A 249 0.50 16.53 3.48
C TRP A 249 0.11 15.06 3.53
N LEU A 250 -1.13 14.83 3.92
CA LEU A 250 -1.85 13.57 3.76
C LEU A 250 -2.78 13.70 2.55
N TYR A 251 -2.78 12.70 1.68
CA TYR A 251 -3.77 12.51 0.62
C TYR A 251 -4.63 11.32 0.99
N ALA A 252 -5.94 11.49 1.02
CA ALA A 252 -6.92 10.47 1.39
C ALA A 252 -7.92 10.28 0.26
N ALA A 253 -7.97 9.06 -0.29
CA ALA A 253 -8.94 8.65 -1.29
C ALA A 253 -10.25 8.27 -0.60
N CYS A 254 -11.29 9.06 -0.85
CA CYS A 254 -12.62 8.92 -0.27
C CYS A 254 -13.64 8.99 -1.39
N SER A 255 -14.19 7.83 -1.76
CA SER A 255 -15.01 7.67 -2.97
C SER A 255 -14.26 8.16 -4.22
N GLU A 256 -14.88 8.97 -5.07
CA GLU A 256 -14.30 9.55 -6.29
C GLU A 256 -13.38 10.77 -6.05
N VAL A 257 -13.23 11.18 -4.79
CA VAL A 257 -12.51 12.40 -4.41
C VAL A 257 -11.22 12.05 -3.67
N VAL A 258 -10.14 12.78 -3.96
CA VAL A 258 -8.95 12.78 -3.10
C VAL A 258 -8.89 14.06 -2.31
N PHE A 259 -8.85 13.95 -0.98
CA PHE A 259 -8.66 15.07 -0.06
C PHE A 259 -7.18 15.19 0.28
N ALA A 260 -6.63 16.39 0.15
CA ALA A 260 -5.30 16.74 0.62
C ALA A 260 -5.43 17.58 1.90
N VAL A 261 -4.93 17.06 3.01
CA VAL A 261 -5.03 17.65 4.34
C VAL A 261 -3.62 17.85 4.89
N ASP A 262 -3.30 19.05 5.37
CA ASP A 262 -2.05 19.27 6.08
C ASP A 262 -2.16 18.79 7.53
N ILE A 263 -1.08 18.24 8.05
CA ILE A 263 -1.00 17.79 9.44
C ILE A 263 0.17 18.51 10.10
N ASP A 264 -0.13 19.21 11.20
CA ASP A 264 0.89 19.83 12.04
C ASP A 264 1.75 18.73 12.67
N PRO A 265 3.09 18.78 12.54
CA PRO A 265 3.95 17.66 12.91
C PRO A 265 4.20 17.59 14.42
N LEU A 266 3.95 18.69 15.14
CA LEU A 266 4.19 18.83 16.58
C LEU A 266 2.96 18.40 17.38
N THR A 267 1.79 18.81 16.91
CA THR A 267 0.51 18.58 17.59
C THR A 267 -0.27 17.41 16.99
N GLY A 268 -0.01 17.04 15.73
CA GLY A 268 -0.81 16.09 14.98
C GLY A 268 -2.16 16.64 14.51
N ALA A 269 -2.43 17.93 14.73
CA ALA A 269 -3.68 18.56 14.33
C ALA A 269 -3.80 18.61 12.80
N PHE A 270 -4.98 18.27 12.29
CA PHE A 270 -5.33 18.44 10.89
C PHE A 270 -5.65 19.91 10.62
N GLY A 271 -5.19 20.44 9.49
CA GLY A 271 -5.46 21.82 9.08
C GLY A 271 -6.89 22.02 8.58
N ASP A 272 -7.37 23.27 8.70
CA ASP A 272 -8.76 23.66 8.37
C ASP A 272 -9.05 23.73 6.85
N ALA A 273 -8.02 23.63 6.00
CA ALA A 273 -8.13 23.88 4.55
C ALA A 273 -7.76 22.64 3.73
N ALA A 274 -8.68 21.67 3.66
CA ALA A 274 -8.54 20.53 2.75
C ALA A 274 -8.65 21.00 1.29
N ARG A 275 -7.65 20.66 0.46
CA ARG A 275 -7.78 20.77 -1.01
C ARG A 275 -8.39 19.49 -1.54
N THR A 276 -9.24 19.58 -2.55
CA THR A 276 -9.82 18.40 -3.19
C THR A 276 -9.30 18.24 -4.61
N LEU A 277 -9.02 17.01 -5.00
CA LEU A 277 -8.80 16.61 -6.38
C LEU A 277 -10.05 15.87 -6.83
N MET A 278 -10.78 16.47 -7.78
CA MET A 278 -12.09 16.00 -8.24
C MET A 278 -12.06 15.82 -9.75
N GLY A 279 -12.43 14.63 -10.23
CA GLY A 279 -12.48 14.32 -11.66
C GLY A 279 -12.79 12.87 -12.00
N HIS A 280 -12.43 11.94 -11.11
CA HIS A 280 -12.85 10.55 -11.26
C HIS A 280 -14.37 10.40 -11.16
N GLN A 281 -14.89 9.34 -11.80
CA GLN A 281 -16.33 9.04 -11.84
C GLN A 281 -16.72 7.89 -10.90
N ASP A 282 -15.75 7.29 -10.23
CA ASP A 282 -15.91 6.17 -9.32
C ASP A 282 -14.73 6.13 -8.32
N TYR A 283 -14.71 5.15 -7.41
CA TYR A 283 -13.74 5.04 -6.32
C TYR A 283 -12.29 5.20 -6.79
N VAL A 284 -11.53 6.04 -6.09
CA VAL A 284 -10.08 6.14 -6.24
C VAL A 284 -9.42 5.02 -5.43
N ARG A 285 -8.60 4.20 -6.09
CA ARG A 285 -7.92 3.03 -5.52
C ARG A 285 -6.43 3.24 -5.33
N GLY A 286 -5.80 4.04 -6.21
CA GLY A 286 -4.35 4.26 -6.22
C GLY A 286 -3.97 5.71 -5.98
N LEU A 287 -2.95 5.95 -5.16
CA LEU A 287 -2.35 7.25 -4.89
C LEU A 287 -0.83 7.18 -5.11
N GLU A 288 -0.39 7.49 -6.33
CA GLU A 288 0.97 7.25 -6.78
C GLU A 288 1.74 8.55 -7.02
N PHE A 289 2.70 8.90 -6.16
CA PHE A 289 3.58 10.03 -6.44
C PHE A 289 4.53 9.68 -7.58
N VAL A 290 4.33 10.31 -8.74
CA VAL A 290 5.12 10.10 -9.97
C VAL A 290 6.16 11.20 -10.22
N GLY A 291 6.20 12.20 -9.34
CA GLY A 291 7.14 13.31 -9.39
C GLY A 291 7.03 14.17 -8.14
N ARG A 292 7.82 15.24 -8.11
CA ARG A 292 7.92 16.19 -6.98
C ARG A 292 6.59 16.83 -6.62
N ASP A 293 5.86 17.28 -7.64
CA ASP A 293 4.62 18.05 -7.50
C ASP A 293 3.46 17.38 -8.24
N THR A 294 3.56 16.07 -8.47
CA THR A 294 2.60 15.33 -9.28
C THR A 294 2.17 14.05 -8.60
N LEU A 295 0.86 13.93 -8.44
CA LEU A 295 0.19 12.73 -7.96
C LEU A 295 -0.56 12.09 -9.12
N LEU A 296 -0.40 10.79 -9.31
CA LEU A 296 -1.20 10.00 -10.22
C LEU A 296 -2.24 9.23 -9.41
N THR A 297 -3.52 9.45 -9.70
CA THR A 297 -4.61 8.68 -9.12
C THR A 297 -5.07 7.62 -10.10
N VAL A 298 -5.48 6.46 -9.58
CA VAL A 298 -6.03 5.34 -10.36
C VAL A 298 -7.39 4.96 -9.77
N SER A 299 -8.37 4.68 -10.62
CA SER A 299 -9.77 4.54 -10.20
C SER A 299 -10.50 3.37 -10.87
N ASP A 300 -11.55 2.92 -10.19
CA ASP A 300 -12.56 2.01 -10.71
C ASP A 300 -13.16 2.50 -12.03
N ASP A 301 -13.15 3.80 -12.32
CA ASP A 301 -13.64 4.39 -13.57
C ASP A 301 -12.82 4.05 -14.83
N THR A 302 -11.88 3.09 -14.72
CA THR A 302 -10.99 2.57 -15.76
C THR A 302 -9.84 3.50 -16.13
N THR A 303 -9.70 4.65 -15.46
CA THR A 303 -8.74 5.70 -15.81
C THR A 303 -7.71 5.99 -14.73
N ALA A 304 -6.65 6.67 -15.14
CA ALA A 304 -5.76 7.39 -14.25
C ALA A 304 -5.79 8.89 -14.56
N ILE A 305 -5.69 9.72 -13.52
CA ILE A 305 -5.55 11.17 -13.66
C ILE A 305 -4.23 11.59 -13.02
N GLU A 306 -3.39 12.30 -13.78
CA GLU A 306 -2.19 12.95 -13.25
C GLU A 306 -2.57 14.35 -12.80
N TRP A 307 -2.27 14.71 -11.56
CA TRP A 307 -2.62 15.98 -10.93
C TRP A 307 -1.39 16.82 -10.67
N SER A 308 -1.54 18.14 -10.78
CA SER A 308 -0.58 19.09 -10.24
C SER A 308 -0.91 19.36 -8.78
N LEU A 309 -0.02 18.99 -7.85
CA LEU A 309 -0.20 19.24 -6.41
C LEU A 309 -0.14 20.73 -6.07
N THR A 310 0.56 21.50 -6.89
CA THR A 310 0.64 22.97 -6.84
C THR A 310 -0.73 23.61 -7.07
N THR A 311 -1.42 23.21 -8.14
CA THR A 311 -2.66 23.87 -8.59
C THR A 311 -3.94 23.12 -8.23
N ALA A 312 -3.84 21.86 -7.81
CA ALA A 312 -4.97 20.92 -7.66
C ALA A 312 -5.75 20.66 -8.96
N GLU A 313 -5.14 20.95 -10.12
CA GLU A 313 -5.76 20.77 -11.43
C GLU A 313 -5.26 19.49 -12.11
N PRO A 314 -6.11 18.80 -12.90
CA PRO A 314 -5.68 17.64 -13.67
C PRO A 314 -4.74 18.08 -14.80
N ILE A 315 -3.57 17.46 -14.87
CA ILE A 315 -2.59 17.61 -15.95
C ILE A 315 -3.07 16.81 -17.16
N ARG A 316 -3.52 15.57 -16.96
CA ARG A 316 -4.08 14.70 -18.01
C ARG A 316 -4.87 13.53 -17.43
N GLN A 317 -5.72 12.94 -18.25
CA GLN A 317 -6.46 11.70 -17.96
C GLN A 317 -6.14 10.63 -19.01
N VAL A 318 -5.97 9.39 -18.57
CA VAL A 318 -5.58 8.26 -19.41
C VAL A 318 -6.47 7.06 -19.13
N LYS A 319 -7.11 6.50 -20.16
CA LYS A 319 -7.78 5.20 -20.05
C LYS A 319 -6.72 4.09 -19.93
N LEU A 320 -6.80 3.32 -18.85
CA LEU A 320 -5.87 2.24 -18.56
C LEU A 320 -6.44 0.90 -19.01
N HIS A 321 -7.65 0.58 -18.59
CA HIS A 321 -8.27 -0.74 -18.78
C HIS A 321 -9.67 -0.63 -19.37
N GLU A 322 -10.26 -1.76 -19.75
CA GLU A 322 -11.70 -1.85 -20.07
C GLU A 322 -12.55 -2.19 -18.83
N GLY A 323 -11.94 -2.85 -17.83
CA GLY A 323 -12.54 -3.13 -16.51
C GLY A 323 -12.06 -2.17 -15.43
N LEU A 324 -12.58 -2.33 -14.22
CA LEU A 324 -12.28 -1.47 -13.07
C LEU A 324 -10.80 -1.61 -12.69
N VAL A 325 -10.12 -0.50 -12.38
CA VAL A 325 -8.72 -0.57 -11.94
C VAL A 325 -8.66 -0.59 -10.42
N MET A 326 -8.32 -1.76 -9.89
CA MET A 326 -8.43 -2.09 -8.46
C MET A 326 -7.13 -1.88 -7.69
N ALA A 327 -5.99 -1.99 -8.38
CA ALA A 327 -4.67 -1.85 -7.77
C ALA A 327 -3.70 -1.10 -8.67
N SER A 328 -2.78 -0.36 -8.06
CA SER A 328 -1.66 0.27 -8.73
C SER A 328 -0.37 0.13 -7.92
N ALA A 329 0.76 0.23 -8.61
CA ALA A 329 2.06 0.42 -7.97
C ALA A 329 3.02 1.15 -8.91
N THR A 330 3.75 2.13 -8.41
CA THR A 330 4.82 2.79 -9.18
C THR A 330 6.20 2.24 -8.82
N SER A 331 7.02 2.02 -9.84
CA SER A 331 8.43 1.69 -9.71
C SER A 331 9.21 2.74 -8.90
N ALA A 332 10.30 2.35 -8.25
CA ALA A 332 11.15 3.27 -7.49
C ALA A 332 11.69 4.44 -8.34
N ALA A 333 12.01 4.18 -9.62
CA ALA A 333 12.48 5.19 -10.57
C ALA A 333 11.37 6.08 -11.14
N LYS A 334 10.09 5.81 -10.81
CA LYS A 334 8.92 6.55 -11.29
C LYS A 334 8.77 6.57 -12.82
N ASP A 335 9.31 5.55 -13.49
CA ASP A 335 9.30 5.37 -14.95
C ASP A 335 8.34 4.27 -15.43
N VAL A 336 7.80 3.49 -14.50
CA VAL A 336 6.82 2.42 -14.75
C VAL A 336 5.70 2.43 -13.72
N LEU A 337 4.47 2.30 -14.21
CA LEU A 337 3.26 2.05 -13.43
C LEU A 337 2.74 0.64 -13.70
N LEU A 338 2.48 -0.13 -12.64
CA LEU A 338 1.69 -1.36 -12.70
C LEU A 338 0.24 -1.06 -12.35
N THR A 339 -0.68 -1.77 -12.99
CA THR A 339 -2.12 -1.66 -12.75
C THR A 339 -2.75 -3.04 -12.85
N GLY A 340 -3.71 -3.31 -11.96
CA GLY A 340 -4.46 -4.56 -11.91
C GLY A 340 -5.96 -4.31 -11.89
N THR A 341 -6.74 -5.22 -12.46
CA THR A 341 -8.19 -5.07 -12.59
C THR A 341 -8.99 -6.00 -11.68
N ASP A 342 -10.30 -5.75 -11.62
CA ASP A 342 -11.32 -6.62 -11.04
C ASP A 342 -11.40 -8.01 -11.70
N GLY A 343 -11.07 -8.11 -12.98
CA GLY A 343 -11.04 -9.35 -13.76
C GLY A 343 -9.69 -10.07 -13.81
N GLY A 344 -8.70 -9.65 -13.01
CA GLY A 344 -7.40 -10.33 -12.96
C GLY A 344 -6.43 -9.96 -14.10
N GLU A 345 -6.72 -8.90 -14.87
CA GLU A 345 -5.80 -8.39 -15.89
C GLU A 345 -4.72 -7.52 -15.26
N LEU A 346 -3.46 -7.75 -15.63
CA LEU A 346 -2.31 -6.96 -15.22
C LEU A 346 -1.70 -6.21 -16.40
N ARG A 347 -1.41 -4.92 -16.24
CA ARG A 347 -0.66 -4.12 -17.22
C ARG A 347 0.48 -3.35 -16.58
N ALA A 348 1.58 -3.21 -17.33
CA ALA A 348 2.66 -2.28 -17.03
C ALA A 348 2.69 -1.16 -18.08
N TRP A 349 2.89 0.07 -17.63
CA TRP A 349 2.87 1.27 -18.46
C TRP A 349 4.14 2.07 -18.30
N GLN A 350 4.59 2.70 -19.38
CA GLN A 350 5.70 3.65 -19.33
C GLN A 350 5.20 5.00 -18.79
N LEU A 351 5.92 5.53 -17.81
CA LEU A 351 5.79 6.89 -17.31
C LEU A 351 6.94 7.79 -17.81
N PRO A 352 6.73 9.11 -17.91
CA PRO A 352 5.43 9.77 -17.81
C PRO A 352 4.53 9.40 -18.99
N PHE A 353 3.21 9.46 -18.80
CA PHE A 353 2.29 9.27 -19.91
C PHE A 353 2.51 10.35 -20.97
N ASN A 354 2.61 9.95 -22.24
CA ASN A 354 2.79 10.88 -23.36
C ASN A 354 1.45 11.13 -24.08
N THR A 355 0.44 11.59 -23.34
CA THR A 355 -0.89 11.96 -23.86
C THR A 355 -1.10 13.48 -23.85
N GLU A 356 -2.14 13.94 -24.54
CA GLU A 356 -2.56 15.35 -24.50
C GLU A 356 -2.89 15.77 -23.06
N LYS A 357 -2.51 17.00 -22.71
CA LYS A 357 -2.85 17.57 -21.41
C LYS A 357 -4.33 17.94 -21.39
N CYS A 358 -4.97 17.83 -20.22
CA CYS A 358 -6.26 18.48 -20.01
C CYS A 358 -6.07 19.98 -20.28
N ASN A 359 -6.85 20.54 -21.20
CA ASN A 359 -6.68 21.94 -21.61
C ASN A 359 -6.89 22.87 -20.41
N GLY A 360 -5.82 23.54 -19.97
CA GLY A 360 -5.87 24.63 -18.99
C GLY A 360 -6.23 25.99 -19.59
N ASP A 361 -6.64 26.06 -20.86
CA ASP A 361 -6.99 27.31 -21.52
C ASP A 361 -8.38 27.82 -21.06
N LYS A 362 -8.39 28.43 -19.88
CA LYS A 362 -9.16 29.67 -19.69
C LYS A 362 -8.25 30.83 -20.07
N THR A 363 -8.01 31.01 -21.37
CA THR A 363 -7.63 32.34 -21.87
C THR A 363 -8.79 33.28 -21.52
N ASN A 364 -8.52 34.25 -20.66
CA ASN A 364 -9.38 35.40 -20.39
C ASN A 364 -9.93 35.97 -21.70
N GLY A 365 -11.22 35.77 -21.91
CA GLY A 365 -11.98 36.45 -22.96
C GLY A 365 -12.67 37.67 -22.38
N TYR A 366 -12.15 38.82 -22.78
CA TYR A 366 -12.66 40.20 -22.66
C TYR A 366 -12.37 40.99 -21.38
#